data_AF-A0A2X2J3I4-F1
#
_entry.id   AF-A0A2X2J3I4-F1
#
_cell.length_a   1.000
_cell.length_b   1.000
_cell.length_c   1.000
_cell.angle_alpha   90.00
_cell.angle_beta   90.00
_cell.angle_gamma   90.00
#
_symmetry.space_group_name_H-M   'P 1'
#
loop_
_entity.id
_entity.type
_entity.pdbx_description
1 polymer ?
#
loop_
_entity_poly.entity_id
_entity_poly.type
_entity_poly.pdbx_seq_one_letter_code
_entity_poly.pdbx_strand_id
1 'polypeptide(L)'
;MKDSWMLTSVLRQNLQRDTFNEFTLQVDNNSYASSFASFSDASNTMAHGRYYYGDHTNGIAWRLISQGEMYLTDNIIMANALVYSHGEDVYSYESGAHSDFDSIRTVIRPAWIWNTWNQTGLELGWFKQQNKTQQGVTLNESAYKTTLWHALKVGESILGSRPEIRFYGTYINILDNELSNFKFNENSKDEFMAGIRAEVWW
;
A
#
# COMPACT_ATOMS: atom_id res chain seq x y z
N MET A 1 -1.83 15.40 -24.61
CA MET A 1 -2.69 14.74 -23.60
C MET A 1 -3.60 13.77 -24.34
N LYS A 2 -3.76 12.55 -23.81
CA LYS A 2 -4.52 11.47 -24.44
C LYS A 2 -5.67 11.04 -23.54
N ASP A 3 -6.73 10.50 -24.14
CA ASP A 3 -7.89 9.99 -23.41
C ASP A 3 -7.47 8.87 -22.45
N SER A 4 -8.10 8.87 -21.26
CA SER A 4 -7.80 7.90 -20.20
C SER A 4 -9.07 7.14 -19.80
N TRP A 5 -8.93 5.85 -19.53
CA TRP A 5 -9.97 4.95 -19.07
C TRP A 5 -9.42 4.03 -17.97
N MET A 6 -10.35 3.48 -17.20
CA MET A 6 -10.08 2.52 -16.13
C MET A 6 -11.19 1.48 -16.16
N LEU A 7 -10.80 0.21 -16.05
CA LEU A 7 -11.69 -0.91 -15.79
C LEU A 7 -11.36 -1.48 -14.43
N THR A 8 -12.36 -1.62 -13.55
CA THR A 8 -12.20 -2.24 -12.23
C THR A 8 -13.18 -3.39 -12.07
N SER A 9 -12.69 -4.53 -11.61
CA SER A 9 -13.48 -5.69 -11.21
C SER A 9 -13.15 -6.06 -9.77
N VAL A 10 -14.17 -6.27 -8.95
CA VAL A 10 -14.02 -6.60 -7.52
C VAL A 10 -14.78 -7.88 -7.22
N LEU A 11 -14.10 -8.86 -6.64
CA LEU A 11 -14.68 -10.08 -6.11
C LEU A 11 -14.47 -10.12 -4.60
N ARG A 12 -15.57 -10.03 -3.84
CA ARG A 12 -15.55 -10.14 -2.39
C ARG A 12 -15.96 -11.55 -1.95
N GLN A 13 -15.09 -12.18 -1.18
CA GLN A 13 -15.36 -13.43 -0.48
C GLN A 13 -15.64 -13.13 0.99
N ASN A 14 -16.84 -13.46 1.46
CA ASN A 14 -17.15 -13.44 2.88
C ASN A 14 -16.55 -14.67 3.56
N LEU A 15 -15.99 -14.44 4.74
CA LEU A 15 -15.33 -15.45 5.56
C LEU A 15 -16.09 -15.59 6.89
N GLN A 16 -15.62 -16.50 7.75
CA GLN A 16 -16.26 -16.73 9.05
C GLN A 16 -16.19 -15.48 9.95
N ARG A 17 -17.15 -15.38 10.89
CA ARG A 17 -17.18 -14.32 11.91
C ARG A 17 -17.20 -12.91 11.28
N ASP A 18 -17.99 -12.74 10.22
CA ASP A 18 -18.20 -11.49 9.49
C ASP A 18 -16.92 -10.85 8.90
N THR A 19 -15.87 -11.65 8.74
CA THR A 19 -14.64 -11.22 8.07
C THR A 19 -14.73 -11.39 6.56
N PHE A 20 -13.75 -10.87 5.81
CA PHE A 20 -13.78 -10.91 4.35
C PHE A 20 -12.38 -10.87 3.73
N ASN A 21 -12.26 -11.38 2.51
CA ASN A 21 -11.16 -11.05 1.62
C ASN A 21 -11.70 -10.57 0.28
N GLU A 22 -11.15 -9.49 -0.23
CA GLU A 22 -11.52 -8.85 -1.48
C GLU A 22 -10.36 -8.98 -2.48
N PHE A 23 -10.69 -9.42 -3.69
CA PHE A 23 -9.79 -9.49 -4.83
C PHE A 23 -10.21 -8.46 -5.87
N THR A 24 -9.33 -7.52 -6.18
CA THR A 24 -9.59 -6.44 -7.13
C THR A 24 -8.60 -6.49 -8.27
N LEU A 25 -9.11 -6.47 -9.50
CA LEU A 25 -8.35 -6.29 -10.73
C LEU A 25 -8.66 -4.90 -11.30
N GLN A 26 -7.63 -4.12 -11.59
CA GLN A 26 -7.73 -2.83 -12.27
C GLN A 26 -6.87 -2.84 -13.51
N VAL A 27 -7.36 -2.26 -14.60
CA VAL A 27 -6.64 -2.09 -15.85
C VAL A 27 -6.91 -0.69 -16.38
N ASP A 28 -5.85 0.07 -16.54
CA ASP A 28 -5.89 1.51 -16.74
C ASP A 28 -4.93 1.92 -17.87
N ASN A 29 -5.21 3.03 -18.55
CA ASN A 29 -4.27 3.61 -19.50
C ASN A 29 -3.91 5.06 -19.15
N ASN A 30 -2.81 5.53 -19.74
CA ASN A 30 -2.35 6.92 -19.66
C ASN A 30 -2.28 7.42 -18.21
N SER A 31 -3.04 8.44 -17.85
CA SER A 31 -2.85 9.12 -16.56
C SER A 31 -3.37 8.33 -15.37
N TYR A 32 -4.36 7.45 -15.58
CA TYR A 32 -4.73 6.48 -14.57
C TYR A 32 -3.61 5.46 -14.36
N ALA A 33 -2.99 4.99 -15.45
CA ALA A 33 -1.81 4.11 -15.38
C ALA A 33 -0.61 4.78 -14.68
N SER A 34 -0.43 6.09 -14.83
CA SER A 34 0.58 6.86 -14.10
C SER A 34 0.41 6.79 -12.58
N SER A 35 -0.84 6.73 -12.08
CA SER A 35 -1.08 6.57 -10.64
C SER A 35 -0.66 5.20 -10.11
N PHE A 36 -0.50 4.20 -10.99
CA PHE A 36 -0.02 2.88 -10.60
C PHE A 36 1.50 2.82 -10.48
N ALA A 37 2.19 3.74 -11.17
CA ALA A 37 3.64 3.90 -11.13
C ALA A 37 4.13 4.73 -9.93
N SER A 38 3.25 5.41 -9.18
CA SER A 38 3.66 6.15 -7.99
C SER A 38 4.10 5.19 -6.90
N PHE A 39 5.31 5.34 -6.33
CA PHE A 39 5.79 4.45 -5.26
C PHE A 39 5.17 4.75 -3.89
N SER A 40 4.72 5.99 -3.67
CA SER A 40 4.20 6.47 -2.38
C SER A 40 2.69 6.32 -2.23
N ASP A 41 1.95 6.29 -3.34
CA ASP A 41 0.49 6.23 -3.34
C ASP A 41 -0.03 4.98 -4.05
N ALA A 42 -1.17 4.46 -3.59
CA ALA A 42 -1.88 3.35 -4.22
C ALA A 42 -3.31 3.75 -4.65
N SER A 43 -3.64 5.04 -4.53
CA SER A 43 -4.93 5.59 -4.91
C SER A 43 -4.99 5.83 -6.41
N ASN A 44 -6.12 5.51 -7.02
CA ASN A 44 -6.33 5.81 -8.43
C ASN A 44 -6.65 7.29 -8.58
N THR A 45 -5.81 8.00 -9.29
CA THR A 45 -6.00 9.42 -9.55
C THR A 45 -5.61 9.73 -10.98
N MET A 46 -6.36 10.61 -11.61
CA MET A 46 -5.99 11.13 -12.93
C MET A 46 -4.92 12.22 -12.82
N ALA A 47 -4.73 12.81 -11.63
CA ALA A 47 -3.87 13.96 -11.41
C ALA A 47 -2.84 13.69 -10.30
N HIS A 48 -1.65 14.26 -10.43
CA HIS A 48 -0.68 14.33 -9.35
C HIS A 48 -0.82 15.68 -8.63
N GLY A 49 -1.43 15.66 -7.45
CA GLY A 49 -1.87 16.87 -6.77
C GLY A 49 -3.01 17.56 -7.52
N ARG A 50 -2.79 18.79 -7.99
CA ARG A 50 -3.79 19.58 -8.75
C ARG A 50 -3.60 19.53 -10.27
N TYR A 51 -2.52 18.92 -10.74
CA TYR A 51 -2.11 19.01 -12.14
C TYR A 51 -2.17 17.68 -12.85
N TYR A 52 -2.60 17.77 -14.11
CA TYR A 52 -2.61 16.68 -15.07
C TYR A 52 -1.56 16.99 -16.14
N TYR A 53 -0.47 16.22 -16.16
CA TYR A 53 0.64 16.43 -17.08
C TYR A 53 1.41 15.13 -17.34
N GLY A 54 2.16 15.12 -18.43
CA GLY A 54 2.98 13.99 -18.85
C GLY A 54 2.83 13.67 -20.33
N ASP A 55 3.89 13.14 -20.92
CA ASP A 55 3.86 12.61 -22.29
C ASP A 55 3.26 11.21 -22.27
N HIS A 56 1.94 11.18 -22.39
CA HIS A 56 1.14 9.95 -22.41
C HIS A 56 1.06 9.37 -23.82
N THR A 57 1.45 8.10 -23.96
CA THR A 57 1.58 7.43 -25.26
C THR A 57 0.62 6.26 -25.48
N ASN A 58 -0.41 6.11 -24.65
CA ASN A 58 -1.31 4.95 -24.54
C ASN A 58 -0.70 3.75 -23.80
N GLY A 59 0.29 3.99 -22.94
CA GLY A 59 0.77 3.00 -21.99
C GLY A 59 -0.35 2.44 -21.13
N ILE A 60 -0.23 1.15 -20.82
CA ILE A 60 -1.21 0.38 -20.06
C ILE A 60 -0.56 -0.05 -18.76
N ALA A 61 -1.30 0.08 -17.66
CA ALA A 61 -0.95 -0.55 -16.40
C ALA A 61 -2.11 -1.41 -15.91
N TRP A 62 -1.76 -2.43 -15.15
CA TRP A 62 -2.72 -3.25 -14.45
C TRP A 62 -2.28 -3.45 -13.00
N ARG A 63 -3.27 -3.69 -12.14
CA ARG A 63 -3.07 -3.88 -10.72
C ARG A 63 -3.96 -5.00 -10.20
N LEU A 64 -3.36 -5.88 -9.41
CA LEU A 64 -4.03 -6.90 -8.62
C LEU A 64 -3.94 -6.53 -7.14
N ILE A 65 -5.07 -6.57 -6.45
CA ILE A 65 -5.16 -6.29 -5.01
C ILE A 65 -5.84 -7.49 -4.34
N SER A 66 -5.25 -7.96 -3.24
CA SER A 66 -5.90 -8.85 -2.29
C SER A 66 -5.87 -8.21 -0.90
N GLN A 67 -7.03 -7.86 -0.35
CA GLN A 67 -7.11 -7.19 0.95
C GLN A 67 -8.24 -7.72 1.80
N GLY A 68 -8.06 -7.72 3.11
CA GLY A 68 -9.09 -8.20 4.01
C GLY A 68 -8.58 -8.46 5.43
N GLU A 69 -9.42 -9.17 6.18
CA GLU A 69 -9.06 -9.75 7.46
C GLU A 69 -9.70 -11.13 7.61
N MET A 70 -9.13 -11.95 8.48
CA MET A 70 -9.65 -13.27 8.82
C MET A 70 -9.20 -13.71 10.20
N TYR A 71 -10.00 -14.53 10.86
CA TYR A 71 -9.59 -15.24 12.07
C TYR A 71 -8.80 -16.49 11.70
N LEU A 72 -7.55 -16.56 12.13
CA LEU A 72 -6.69 -17.75 11.96
C LEU A 72 -6.97 -18.78 13.07
N THR A 73 -7.29 -18.30 14.26
CA THR A 73 -7.75 -19.07 15.42
C THR A 73 -8.75 -18.23 16.22
N ASP A 74 -9.29 -18.78 17.32
CA ASP A 74 -10.17 -18.03 18.22
C ASP A 74 -9.50 -16.78 18.82
N ASN A 75 -8.18 -16.83 19.01
CA ASN A 75 -7.39 -15.76 19.63
C ASN A 75 -6.47 -15.01 18.66
N ILE A 76 -6.45 -15.36 17.37
CA ILE A 76 -5.59 -14.72 16.38
C ILE A 76 -6.43 -14.25 15.20
N ILE A 77 -6.45 -12.94 15.00
CA ILE A 77 -6.97 -12.30 13.79
C ILE A 77 -5.80 -11.77 12.97
N MET A 78 -5.93 -11.80 11.64
CA MET A 78 -4.92 -11.31 10.73
C MET A 78 -5.58 -10.45 9.66
N ALA A 79 -5.07 -9.23 9.47
CA ALA A 79 -5.43 -8.40 8.32
C ALA A 79 -4.29 -8.39 7.31
N ASN A 80 -4.63 -8.37 6.02
CA ASN A 80 -3.66 -8.33 4.93
C ASN A 80 -4.03 -7.28 3.87
N ALA A 81 -3.01 -6.82 3.17
CA ALA A 81 -3.13 -6.13 1.90
C ALA A 81 -1.93 -6.53 1.03
N LEU A 82 -2.18 -7.07 -0.15
CA LEU A 82 -1.19 -7.36 -1.19
C LEU A 82 -1.59 -6.61 -2.45
N VAL A 83 -0.69 -5.82 -2.99
CA VAL A 83 -0.87 -5.06 -4.22
C VAL A 83 0.29 -5.40 -5.14
N TYR A 84 -0.02 -5.94 -6.32
CA TYR A 84 0.95 -6.06 -7.41
C TYR A 84 0.49 -5.17 -8.55
N SER A 85 1.38 -4.32 -9.06
CA SER A 85 1.11 -3.43 -10.19
C SER A 85 2.22 -3.54 -11.21
N HIS A 86 1.85 -3.53 -12.47
CA HIS A 86 2.77 -3.56 -13.60
C HIS A 86 2.26 -2.62 -14.68
N GLY A 87 3.15 -1.94 -15.38
CA GLY A 87 2.78 -1.15 -16.53
C GLY A 87 3.92 -0.95 -17.50
N GLU A 88 3.55 -0.79 -18.77
CA GLU A 88 4.47 -0.61 -19.90
C GLU A 88 4.14 0.70 -20.60
N ASP A 89 5.19 1.42 -21.02
CA ASP A 89 5.08 2.68 -21.76
C ASP A 89 4.24 3.75 -21.04
N VAL A 90 4.24 3.75 -19.70
CA VAL A 90 3.47 4.71 -18.91
C VAL A 90 4.30 5.97 -18.62
N TYR A 91 3.61 7.08 -18.36
CA TYR A 91 4.27 8.23 -17.76
C TYR A 91 4.37 8.03 -16.26
N SER A 92 5.58 8.10 -15.70
CA SER A 92 5.84 8.04 -14.27
C SER A 92 6.29 9.41 -13.78
N TYR A 93 5.82 9.84 -12.62
CA TYR A 93 6.21 11.14 -12.04
C TYR A 93 7.65 11.10 -11.50
N GLU A 94 8.17 9.90 -11.26
CA GLU A 94 9.50 9.65 -10.71
C GLU A 94 10.53 9.32 -11.79
N SER A 95 10.13 8.63 -12.87
CA SER A 95 11.05 8.17 -13.94
C SER A 95 10.78 8.77 -15.32
N GLY A 96 9.74 9.58 -15.47
CA GLY A 96 9.42 10.31 -16.70
C GLY A 96 8.58 9.51 -17.71
N ALA A 97 8.60 9.97 -18.96
CA ALA A 97 7.85 9.35 -20.06
C ALA A 97 8.44 8.01 -20.50
N HIS A 98 7.61 7.16 -21.11
CA HIS A 98 8.01 5.84 -21.61
C HIS A 98 8.67 4.98 -20.51
N SER A 99 8.10 5.03 -19.31
CA SER A 99 8.56 4.23 -18.19
C SER A 99 7.83 2.90 -18.15
N ASP A 100 8.59 1.83 -18.02
CA ASP A 100 8.04 0.54 -17.60
C ASP A 100 8.21 0.42 -16.09
N PHE A 101 7.26 -0.18 -15.37
CA PHE A 101 7.39 -0.38 -13.94
C PHE A 101 6.80 -1.70 -13.46
N ASP A 102 7.39 -2.21 -12.39
CA ASP A 102 6.93 -3.34 -11.60
C ASP A 102 6.93 -2.94 -10.13
N SER A 103 5.80 -3.13 -9.45
CA SER A 103 5.63 -2.73 -8.05
C SER A 103 4.89 -3.81 -7.27
N ILE A 104 5.44 -4.19 -6.13
CA ILE A 104 4.79 -5.07 -5.15
C ILE A 104 4.78 -4.39 -3.79
N ARG A 105 3.61 -4.40 -3.15
CA ARG A 105 3.43 -3.92 -1.78
C ARG A 105 2.64 -4.95 -1.01
N THR A 106 3.13 -5.29 0.17
CA THR A 106 2.45 -6.24 1.04
C THR A 106 2.47 -5.76 2.46
N VAL A 107 1.37 -5.98 3.15
CA VAL A 107 1.22 -5.73 4.57
C VAL A 107 0.49 -6.91 5.17
N ILE A 108 1.04 -7.47 6.24
CA ILE A 108 0.35 -8.44 7.10
C ILE A 108 0.31 -7.92 8.53
N ARG A 109 -0.82 -8.15 9.19
CA ARG A 109 -1.11 -7.60 10.52
C ARG A 109 -1.76 -8.65 11.43
N PRO A 110 -0.99 -9.64 11.90
CA PRO A 110 -1.48 -10.54 12.94
C PRO A 110 -1.68 -9.78 14.26
N ALA A 111 -2.76 -10.10 14.95
CA ALA A 111 -3.06 -9.61 16.29
C ALA A 111 -3.56 -10.74 17.19
N TRP A 112 -3.01 -10.79 18.40
CA TRP A 112 -3.49 -11.59 19.50
C TRP A 112 -4.65 -10.89 20.20
N ILE A 113 -5.73 -11.62 20.36
CA ILE A 113 -6.97 -11.18 21.01
C ILE A 113 -6.92 -11.61 22.47
N TRP A 114 -6.72 -10.64 23.37
CA TRP A 114 -6.80 -10.88 24.80
C TRP A 114 -8.24 -10.99 25.26
N ASN A 115 -9.09 -10.08 24.77
CA ASN A 115 -10.54 -10.08 24.92
C ASN A 115 -11.14 -9.06 23.93
N THR A 116 -12.45 -8.86 24.00
CA THR A 116 -13.20 -7.91 23.16
C THR A 116 -12.69 -6.47 23.23
N TRP A 117 -12.03 -6.09 24.34
CA TRP A 117 -11.63 -4.72 24.63
C TRP A 117 -10.17 -4.40 24.33
N ASN A 118 -9.31 -5.40 24.10
CA ASN A 118 -7.91 -5.14 23.79
C ASN A 118 -7.21 -6.23 22.99
N GLN A 119 -6.22 -5.81 22.20
CA GLN A 119 -5.43 -6.65 21.30
C GLN A 119 -3.98 -6.18 21.24
N THR A 120 -3.05 -7.11 21.09
CA THR A 120 -1.66 -6.80 20.76
C THR A 120 -1.38 -7.33 19.37
N GLY A 121 -0.79 -6.54 18.48
CA GLY A 121 -0.46 -7.00 17.15
C GLY A 121 0.86 -6.47 16.63
N LEU A 122 1.25 -7.07 15.52
CA LEU A 122 2.43 -6.73 14.75
C LEU A 122 1.96 -6.37 13.35
N GLU A 123 2.46 -5.28 12.79
CA GLU A 123 2.28 -4.93 11.38
C GLU A 123 3.64 -5.04 10.69
N LEU A 124 3.68 -5.83 9.62
CA LEU A 124 4.85 -6.03 8.78
C LEU A 124 4.48 -5.57 7.38
N GLY A 125 5.07 -4.45 6.96
CA GLY A 125 4.95 -3.90 5.63
C GLY A 125 6.25 -4.05 4.86
N TRP A 126 6.15 -4.42 3.60
CA TRP A 126 7.27 -4.42 2.66
C TRP A 126 6.79 -3.94 1.30
N PHE A 127 7.60 -3.14 0.64
CA PHE A 127 7.38 -2.82 -0.76
C PHE A 127 8.68 -2.82 -1.54
N LYS A 128 8.55 -3.11 -2.83
CA LYS A 128 9.60 -2.97 -3.82
C LYS A 128 8.98 -2.46 -5.12
N GLN A 129 9.63 -1.48 -5.72
CA GLN A 129 9.28 -0.96 -7.01
C GLN A 129 10.54 -0.80 -7.86
N GLN A 130 10.41 -1.16 -9.13
CA GLN A 130 11.43 -0.99 -10.14
C GLN A 130 10.81 -0.22 -11.30
N ASN A 131 11.46 0.87 -11.73
CA ASN A 131 11.08 1.60 -12.93
C ASN A 131 12.25 1.56 -13.92
N LYS A 132 11.95 1.31 -15.19
CA LYS A 132 12.90 1.40 -16.30
C LYS A 132 12.59 2.65 -17.12
N THR A 133 13.55 3.56 -17.20
CA THR A 133 13.39 4.80 -17.97
C THR A 133 13.50 4.55 -19.48
N GLN A 134 13.10 5.54 -20.28
CA GLN A 134 13.28 5.52 -21.74
C GLN A 134 14.74 5.28 -22.19
N GLN A 135 15.71 5.74 -21.40
CA GLN A 135 17.14 5.57 -21.68
C GLN A 135 17.66 4.16 -21.28
N GLY A 136 16.80 3.29 -20.76
CA GLY A 136 17.14 1.95 -20.32
C GLY A 136 17.78 1.88 -18.93
N VAL A 137 17.73 2.96 -18.15
CA VAL A 137 18.21 2.97 -16.76
C VAL A 137 17.14 2.37 -15.87
N THR A 138 17.53 1.43 -15.00
CA THR A 138 16.65 0.83 -13.99
C THR A 138 16.86 1.54 -12.66
N LEU A 139 15.77 2.05 -12.07
CA LEU A 139 15.74 2.70 -10.77
C LEU A 139 14.90 1.85 -9.80
N ASN A 140 15.42 1.61 -8.61
CA ASN A 140 14.77 0.80 -7.57
C ASN A 140 14.40 1.64 -6.34
N GLU A 141 13.23 1.33 -5.78
CA GLU A 141 12.78 1.83 -4.47
C GLU A 141 12.27 0.64 -3.67
N SER A 142 12.78 0.44 -2.46
CA SER A 142 12.27 -0.60 -1.59
C SER A 142 12.50 -0.27 -0.12
N ALA A 143 11.54 -0.64 0.72
CA ALA A 143 11.65 -0.48 2.16
C ALA A 143 10.79 -1.52 2.89
N TYR A 144 11.11 -1.73 4.16
CA TYR A 144 10.26 -2.46 5.07
C TYR A 144 9.92 -1.61 6.30
N LYS A 145 8.76 -1.90 6.88
CA LYS A 145 8.24 -1.24 8.07
C LYS A 145 7.72 -2.30 9.01
N THR A 146 8.10 -2.21 10.27
CA THR A 146 7.63 -3.08 11.35
C THR A 146 7.02 -2.21 12.43
N THR A 147 5.78 -2.49 12.82
CA THR A 147 5.11 -1.80 13.93
C THR A 147 4.60 -2.80 14.94
N LEU A 148 5.07 -2.71 16.19
CA LEU A 148 4.45 -3.38 17.33
C LEU A 148 3.41 -2.44 17.93
N TRP A 149 2.21 -2.94 18.19
CA TRP A 149 1.13 -2.14 18.74
C TRP A 149 0.29 -2.88 19.77
N HIS A 150 -0.27 -2.11 20.70
CA HIS A 150 -1.31 -2.56 21.63
C HIS A 150 -2.50 -1.60 21.54
N ALA A 151 -3.69 -2.14 21.37
CA ALA A 151 -4.90 -1.37 21.12
C ALA A 151 -5.98 -1.67 22.15
N LEU A 152 -6.63 -0.62 22.64
CA LEU A 152 -7.89 -0.65 23.38
C LEU A 152 -9.01 -0.34 22.39
N LYS A 153 -10.02 -1.21 22.30
CA LYS A 153 -11.04 -1.20 21.25
C LYS A 153 -12.38 -1.71 21.75
N VAL A 154 -13.39 -1.72 20.90
CA VAL A 154 -14.77 -2.12 21.24
C VAL A 154 -15.23 -3.41 20.57
N GLY A 155 -14.30 -4.16 19.97
CA GLY A 155 -14.60 -5.35 19.18
C GLY A 155 -13.33 -5.93 18.56
N GLU A 156 -13.39 -7.19 18.18
CA GLU A 156 -12.21 -7.99 17.83
C GLU A 156 -11.72 -7.79 16.38
N SER A 157 -12.52 -7.19 15.51
CA SER A 157 -12.10 -6.88 14.15
C SER A 157 -10.93 -5.89 14.13
N ILE A 158 -9.98 -6.05 13.20
CA ILE A 158 -8.89 -5.07 12.99
C ILE A 158 -9.42 -3.92 12.13
N LEU A 159 -10.18 -4.23 11.08
CA LEU A 159 -10.62 -3.29 10.04
C LEU A 159 -11.95 -2.62 10.36
N GLY A 160 -12.89 -3.32 10.99
CA GLY A 160 -14.25 -2.86 11.22
C GLY A 160 -14.54 -2.33 12.62
N SER A 161 -13.70 -2.62 13.62
CA SER A 161 -13.93 -2.22 15.02
C SER A 161 -13.34 -0.84 15.33
N ARG A 162 -14.19 0.15 15.56
CA ARG A 162 -13.82 1.46 16.13
C ARG A 162 -14.90 1.91 17.12
N PRO A 163 -14.58 2.76 18.13
CA PRO A 163 -13.31 3.47 18.34
C PRO A 163 -12.15 2.59 18.79
N GLU A 164 -10.93 3.07 18.56
CA GLU A 164 -9.69 2.43 19.03
C GLU A 164 -8.70 3.48 19.56
N ILE A 165 -8.01 3.17 20.66
CA ILE A 165 -6.81 3.86 21.13
C ILE A 165 -5.63 2.90 21.02
N ARG A 166 -4.58 3.28 20.30
CA ARG A 166 -3.41 2.44 20.02
C ARG A 166 -2.12 3.07 20.52
N PHE A 167 -1.35 2.27 21.24
CA PHE A 167 0.04 2.53 21.59
C PHE A 167 0.91 1.77 20.60
N TYR A 168 1.94 2.40 20.05
CA TYR A 168 2.76 1.75 19.02
C TYR A 168 4.23 2.18 19.06
N GLY A 169 5.09 1.28 18.58
CA GLY A 169 6.46 1.55 18.18
C GLY A 169 6.67 1.04 16.77
N THR A 170 7.19 1.89 15.88
CA THR A 170 7.42 1.61 14.47
C THR A 170 8.88 1.79 14.15
N TYR A 171 9.44 0.83 13.42
CA TYR A 171 10.75 0.91 12.79
C TYR A 171 10.55 0.84 11.27
N ILE A 172 11.19 1.73 10.53
CA ILE A 172 11.21 1.72 9.06
C ILE A 172 12.65 1.71 8.58
N ASN A 173 12.95 0.96 7.52
CA ASN A 173 14.27 0.92 6.92
C ASN A 173 14.14 0.87 5.39
N ILE A 174 14.81 1.82 4.75
CA ILE A 174 14.92 2.00 3.31
C ILE A 174 16.09 1.15 2.82
N LEU A 175 15.82 0.22 1.92
CA LEU A 175 16.84 -0.62 1.32
C LEU A 175 17.41 0.10 0.09
N ASP A 176 16.53 0.44 -0.85
CA ASP A 176 16.83 1.15 -2.09
C ASP A 176 15.99 2.43 -2.18
N ASN A 177 16.57 3.52 -2.66
CA ASN A 177 15.92 4.82 -2.78
C ASN A 177 16.31 5.59 -4.03
N GLU A 178 16.54 4.89 -5.14
CA GLU A 178 17.01 5.49 -6.39
C GLU A 178 15.92 6.34 -7.06
N LEU A 179 14.63 6.05 -6.79
CA LEU A 179 13.49 6.84 -7.26
C LEU A 179 13.28 8.08 -6.40
N SER A 180 13.18 7.92 -5.08
CA SER A 180 12.83 9.02 -4.18
C SER A 180 14.03 9.89 -3.78
N ASN A 181 15.23 9.30 -3.74
CA ASN A 181 16.43 9.84 -3.09
C ASN A 181 16.19 10.30 -1.63
N PHE A 182 15.13 9.80 -1.00
CA PHE A 182 14.72 10.21 0.34
C PHE A 182 15.67 9.65 1.39
N LYS A 183 15.95 10.46 2.43
CA LYS A 183 16.73 10.04 3.60
C LYS A 183 16.08 10.64 4.85
N PHE A 184 16.18 9.92 5.96
CA PHE A 184 15.80 10.43 7.27
C PHE A 184 16.85 11.44 7.78
N ASN A 185 16.63 11.94 9.00
CA ASN A 185 17.55 12.87 9.64
C ASN A 185 18.98 12.29 9.65
N GLU A 186 19.96 13.19 9.56
CA GLU A 186 21.38 12.82 9.55
C GLU A 186 21.80 11.89 8.39
N ASN A 187 21.01 11.86 7.31
CA ASN A 187 21.20 10.95 6.16
C ASN A 187 21.01 9.47 6.48
N SER A 188 20.27 9.14 7.55
CA SER A 188 19.96 7.73 7.84
C SER A 188 18.98 7.13 6.81
N LYS A 189 19.08 5.81 6.63
CA LYS A 189 18.13 5.00 5.87
C LYS A 189 17.06 4.36 6.76
N ASP A 190 17.19 4.47 8.08
CA ASP A 190 16.22 3.96 9.02
C ASP A 190 15.78 5.02 10.05
N GLU A 191 14.64 4.77 10.68
CA GLU A 191 14.06 5.64 11.70
C GLU A 191 13.17 4.82 12.64
N PHE A 192 13.19 5.17 13.93
CA PHE A 192 12.30 4.62 14.94
C PHE A 192 11.34 5.70 15.48
N MET A 193 10.06 5.37 15.56
CA MET A 193 9.02 6.27 16.03
C MET A 193 8.09 5.54 17.00
N ALA A 194 7.75 6.17 18.12
CA ALA A 194 6.76 5.65 19.05
C ALA A 194 5.69 6.70 19.36
N GLY A 195 4.48 6.26 19.68
CA GLY A 195 3.39 7.19 19.94
C GLY A 195 2.09 6.54 20.35
N ILE A 196 1.09 7.40 20.50
CA ILE A 196 -0.29 7.05 20.82
C ILE A 196 -1.19 7.67 19.74
N ARG A 197 -2.18 6.90 19.26
CA ARG A 197 -3.16 7.35 18.27
C ARG A 197 -4.56 6.95 18.71
N ALA A 198 -5.55 7.78 18.42
CA ALA A 198 -6.97 7.42 18.49
C ALA A 198 -7.58 7.45 17.09
N GLU A 199 -8.49 6.51 16.80
CA GLU A 199 -9.18 6.39 15.51
C GLU A 199 -10.67 6.10 15.76
N VAL A 200 -11.56 6.86 15.11
CA VAL A 200 -13.02 6.85 15.37
C VAL A 200 -13.79 7.06 14.07
N TRP A 201 -14.85 6.27 13.88
CA TRP A 201 -15.95 6.49 12.94
C TRP A 201 -17.23 5.85 13.49
N TRP A 202 -18.40 6.27 13.00
CA TRP A 202 -19.72 5.81 13.44
C TRP A 202 -20.66 5.57 12.25
#